data_AF-A0A6B2TAG8-F1
#
_entry.id   AF-A0A6B2TAG8-F1
#
_cell.length_a   1.000
_cell.length_b   1.000
_cell.length_c   1.000
_cell.angle_alpha   90.00
_cell.angle_beta   90.00
_cell.angle_gamma   90.00
#
_symmetry.space_group_name_H-M   'P 1'
#
loop_
_entity.id
_entity.type
_entity.pdbx_description
1 polymer ?
#
loop_
_entity_poly.entity_id
_entity_poly.type
_entity_poly.pdbx_seq_one_letter_code
_entity_poly.pdbx_strand_id
1 'polypeptide(L)'
;DVWAVGTEAGVGGPPGRPGNPALAHWDGTAWTRVAPGFTVGSLSGIAGDAHGRAAWISGWNYQDQSRSTYLRRDGDGWTVVRGPAGGATAPYLNDVTAVPGTGGFWSAGMTSPVPAPPTEAYTERLDG
;
A
#
# COMPACT_ATOMS: atom_id res chain seq x y z
N ASP A 1 -10.97 10.61 -12.84
CA ASP A 1 -10.33 9.39 -12.32
C ASP A 1 -9.92 9.66 -10.87
N VAL A 2 -10.47 8.92 -9.91
CA VAL A 2 -10.14 9.06 -8.48
C VAL A 2 -10.05 7.67 -7.87
N TRP A 3 -9.05 7.46 -7.02
CA TRP A 3 -8.82 6.20 -6.32
C TRP A 3 -8.89 6.41 -4.82
N ALA A 4 -9.49 5.46 -4.12
CA ALA A 4 -9.55 5.41 -2.67
C ALA A 4 -8.95 4.09 -2.17
N VAL A 5 -8.15 4.18 -1.11
CA VAL A 5 -7.46 3.05 -0.48
C VAL A 5 -7.76 3.01 1.02
N GLY A 6 -7.73 1.83 1.63
CA GLY A 6 -7.92 1.71 3.07
C GLY A 6 -8.06 0.27 3.55
N THR A 7 -8.83 0.12 4.63
CA THR A 7 -9.20 -1.16 5.25
C THR A 7 -10.71 -1.20 5.51
N GLU A 8 -11.35 -2.35 5.24
CA GLU A 8 -12.79 -2.53 5.43
C GLU A 8 -13.20 -2.67 6.90
N ALA A 9 -12.27 -3.05 7.78
CA ALA A 9 -12.55 -3.15 9.21
C ALA A 9 -12.13 -1.87 9.92
N GLY A 10 -13.10 -1.15 10.48
CA GLY A 10 -12.83 -0.02 11.39
C GLY A 10 -12.14 -0.46 12.69
N VAL A 11 -11.79 0.52 13.52
CA VAL A 11 -11.29 0.30 14.89
C VAL A 11 -12.27 -0.62 15.63
N GLY A 12 -11.82 -1.78 16.11
CA GLY A 12 -12.65 -2.77 16.81
C GLY A 12 -13.01 -4.04 16.05
N GLY A 13 -12.35 -4.33 14.90
CA GLY A 13 -12.41 -5.66 14.28
C GLY A 13 -12.06 -6.80 15.25
N PRO A 14 -12.47 -8.06 14.98
CA PRO A 14 -12.27 -9.16 15.90
C PRO A 14 -10.81 -9.27 16.34
N PRO A 15 -10.52 -9.46 17.65
CA PRO A 15 -9.16 -9.57 18.14
C PRO A 15 -8.36 -10.58 17.33
N GLY A 16 -7.23 -10.15 16.78
CA GLY A 16 -6.32 -11.03 16.05
C GLY A 16 -6.63 -11.24 14.56
N ARG A 17 -7.68 -10.64 13.98
CA ARG A 17 -7.86 -10.62 12.52
C ARG A 17 -7.67 -9.20 11.97
N PRO A 18 -6.59 -8.94 11.22
CA PRO A 18 -6.46 -7.67 10.53
C PRO A 18 -7.56 -7.50 9.48
N GLY A 19 -7.88 -6.25 9.14
CA GLY A 19 -8.95 -5.93 8.20
C GLY A 19 -8.71 -6.49 6.79
N ASN A 20 -9.68 -6.25 5.90
CA ASN A 20 -9.51 -6.54 4.48
C ASN A 20 -9.00 -5.28 3.77
N PRO A 21 -8.03 -5.37 2.86
CA PRO A 21 -7.62 -4.22 2.06
C PRO A 21 -8.79 -3.73 1.19
N ALA A 22 -9.02 -2.42 1.21
CA ALA A 22 -10.08 -1.78 0.43
C ALA A 22 -9.46 -0.93 -0.69
N LEU A 23 -9.88 -1.18 -1.93
CA LEU A 23 -9.50 -0.41 -3.11
C LEU A 23 -10.76 -0.09 -3.92
N ALA A 24 -10.97 1.18 -4.23
CA ALA A 24 -12.12 1.64 -4.99
C ALA A 24 -11.73 2.68 -6.04
N HIS A 25 -12.45 2.66 -7.16
CA HIS A 25 -12.27 3.54 -8.30
C HIS A 25 -13.55 4.34 -8.57
N TRP A 26 -13.41 5.64 -8.81
CA TRP A 26 -14.49 6.51 -9.25
C TRP A 26 -14.29 6.86 -10.73
N ASP A 27 -15.26 6.46 -11.54
CA ASP A 27 -15.25 6.70 -12.99
C ASP A 27 -15.78 8.10 -13.39
N GLY A 28 -16.23 8.91 -12.43
CA GLY A 28 -16.94 10.17 -12.68
C GLY A 28 -18.41 10.12 -12.26
N THR A 29 -18.97 8.91 -12.10
CA THR A 29 -20.39 8.67 -11.84
C THR A 29 -20.68 7.65 -10.74
N ALA A 30 -19.83 6.62 -10.60
CA ALA A 30 -20.00 5.56 -9.61
C ALA A 30 -18.66 5.08 -9.04
N TRP A 31 -18.72 4.60 -7.80
CA TRP A 31 -17.61 3.89 -7.16
C TRP A 31 -17.70 2.41 -7.48
N THR A 32 -16.61 1.83 -7.97
CA THR A 32 -16.47 0.39 -8.19
C THR A 32 -15.34 -0.16 -7.31
N ARG A 33 -15.59 -1.29 -6.64
CA ARG A 33 -14.56 -1.99 -5.88
C ARG A 33 -13.62 -2.74 -6.81
N VAL A 34 -12.32 -2.66 -6.54
CA VAL A 34 -11.27 -3.34 -7.29
C VAL A 34 -10.55 -4.30 -6.36
N ALA A 35 -10.28 -5.51 -6.83
CA ALA A 35 -9.55 -6.49 -6.03
C ALA A 35 -8.07 -6.09 -5.94
N PRO A 36 -7.49 -5.92 -4.73
CA PRO A 36 -6.09 -5.55 -4.57
C PRO A 36 -5.12 -6.73 -4.71
N GLY A 37 -5.61 -7.95 -4.95
CA GLY A 37 -4.77 -9.15 -5.13
C GLY A 37 -4.34 -9.85 -3.83
N PHE A 38 -4.86 -9.43 -2.67
CA PHE A 38 -4.75 -10.12 -1.38
C PHE A 38 -5.99 -9.82 -0.52
N THR A 39 -6.28 -10.67 0.47
CA THR A 39 -7.58 -10.64 1.19
C THR A 39 -7.50 -10.30 2.67
N VAL A 40 -6.29 -10.25 3.25
CA VAL A 40 -6.08 -9.91 4.66
C VAL A 40 -4.92 -8.93 4.79
N GLY A 41 -5.18 -7.76 5.37
CA GLY A 41 -4.22 -6.67 5.48
C GLY A 41 -4.86 -5.30 5.27
N SER A 42 -4.08 -4.33 4.81
CA SER A 42 -4.52 -2.95 4.60
C SER A 42 -3.79 -2.29 3.44
N LEU A 43 -4.43 -1.30 2.82
CA LEU A 43 -3.79 -0.31 1.96
C LEU A 43 -3.77 1.03 2.72
N SER A 44 -2.67 1.80 2.60
CA SER A 44 -2.38 2.92 3.50
C SER A 44 -2.15 4.25 2.79
N GLY A 45 -1.42 4.26 1.67
CA GLY A 45 -1.07 5.47 0.92
C GLY A 45 -1.14 5.24 -0.59
N ILE A 46 -1.33 6.31 -1.35
CA ILE A 46 -1.42 6.27 -2.81
C ILE A 46 -0.69 7.46 -3.43
N ALA A 47 0.14 7.19 -4.44
CA ALA A 47 0.87 8.19 -5.19
C ALA A 47 0.47 8.17 -6.67
N GLY A 48 0.36 9.36 -7.25
CA GLY A 48 0.17 9.56 -8.69
C GLY A 48 1.49 9.71 -9.44
N ASP A 49 1.51 9.35 -10.72
CA ASP A 49 2.60 9.66 -11.64
C ASP A 49 2.66 11.16 -12.00
N ALA A 50 3.60 11.55 -12.86
CA ALA A 50 3.77 12.93 -13.30
C ALA A 50 2.55 13.52 -14.05
N HIS A 51 1.59 12.68 -14.46
CA HIS A 51 0.34 13.07 -15.11
C HIS A 51 -0.86 13.00 -14.16
N GLY A 52 -0.63 12.72 -12.87
CA GLY A 52 -1.68 12.60 -11.85
C GLY A 52 -2.46 11.30 -11.90
N ARG A 53 -2.02 10.28 -12.66
CA ARG A 53 -2.66 8.96 -12.66
C ARG A 53 -2.13 8.14 -11.51
N ALA A 54 -2.99 7.39 -10.82
CA ALA A 54 -2.58 6.52 -9.73
C ALA A 54 -1.52 5.51 -10.20
N ALA A 55 -0.37 5.46 -9.52
CA ALA A 55 0.80 4.71 -9.94
C ALA A 55 1.23 3.66 -8.91
N TRP A 56 1.27 4.05 -7.63
CA TRP A 56 1.72 3.20 -6.54
C TRP A 56 0.79 3.32 -5.34
N ILE A 57 0.54 2.19 -4.68
CA ILE A 57 -0.18 2.10 -3.42
C ILE A 57 0.68 1.33 -2.43
N SER A 58 0.87 1.88 -1.23
CA SER A 58 1.51 1.18 -0.12
C SER A 58 0.49 0.37 0.67
N GLY A 59 0.91 -0.75 1.23
CA GLY A 59 0.05 -1.53 2.10
C GLY A 59 0.81 -2.51 2.97
N TRP A 60 0.04 -3.27 3.74
CA TRP A 60 0.52 -4.37 4.56
C TRP A 60 -0.29 -5.61 4.22
N ASN A 61 0.41 -6.69 3.88
CA ASN A 61 -0.18 -7.96 3.56
C ASN A 61 0.05 -8.93 4.71
N TYR A 62 -1.00 -9.26 5.46
CA TYR A 62 -0.90 -10.16 6.61
C TYR A 62 -0.51 -11.59 6.20
N GLN A 63 -0.84 -11.99 4.97
CA GLN A 63 -0.57 -13.34 4.44
C GLN A 63 0.90 -13.52 4.04
N ASP A 64 1.60 -12.42 3.71
CA ASP A 64 3.04 -12.41 3.43
C ASP A 64 3.69 -11.20 4.10
N GLN A 65 4.15 -11.42 5.33
CA GLN A 65 4.82 -10.42 6.15
C GLN A 65 6.35 -10.52 6.04
N SER A 66 6.88 -11.25 5.05
CA SER A 66 8.34 -11.38 4.90
C SER A 66 8.99 -10.11 4.32
N ARG A 67 8.19 -9.27 3.65
CA ARG A 67 8.62 -8.11 2.86
C ARG A 67 7.51 -7.06 2.83
N SER A 68 7.89 -5.85 2.43
CA SER A 68 6.95 -4.77 2.11
C SER A 68 6.04 -5.18 0.95
N THR A 69 4.80 -4.66 0.97
CA THR A 69 3.82 -4.92 -0.08
C THR A 69 3.34 -3.61 -0.69
N TYR A 70 3.30 -3.60 -2.01
CA TYR A 70 2.83 -2.48 -2.81
C TYR A 70 1.83 -2.98 -3.85
N LEU A 71 0.96 -2.10 -4.33
CA LEU A 71 0.31 -2.26 -5.63
C LEU A 71 0.97 -1.30 -6.61
N ARG A 72 1.37 -1.80 -7.78
CA ARG A 72 1.84 -0.99 -8.90
C ARG A 72 0.77 -1.01 -9.98
N ARG A 73 0.50 0.16 -10.57
CA ARG A 73 -0.36 0.27 -11.74
C ARG A 73 0.27 -0.47 -12.92
N ASP A 74 -0.50 -1.29 -13.62
CA ASP A 74 -0.07 -2.01 -14.82
C ASP A 74 -1.22 -1.97 -15.84
N GLY A 75 -1.12 -1.04 -16.81
CA GLY A 75 -2.23 -0.67 -17.67
C GLY A 75 -3.44 -0.18 -16.87
N ASP A 76 -4.59 -0.82 -17.07
CA ASP A 76 -5.83 -0.53 -16.34
C ASP A 76 -5.96 -1.27 -15.01
N GLY A 77 -5.02 -2.17 -14.71
CA GLY A 77 -5.02 -3.03 -13.53
C GLY A 77 -4.01 -2.65 -12.46
N TRP A 78 -4.00 -3.46 -11.40
CA TRP A 78 -3.05 -3.37 -10.29
C TRP A 78 -2.33 -4.71 -10.13
N THR A 79 -1.01 -4.65 -9.99
CA THR A 79 -0.17 -5.81 -9.73
C THR A 79 0.43 -5.69 -8.35
N VAL A 80 0.38 -6.76 -7.56
CA VAL A 80 1.04 -6.78 -6.25
C VAL A 80 2.55 -6.94 -6.43
N VAL A 81 3.32 -6.00 -5.89
CA VAL A 81 4.78 -5.98 -5.90
C VAL A 81 5.30 -6.10 -4.46
N ARG A 82 6.48 -6.71 -4.31
CA ARG A 82 7.16 -6.86 -3.02
C ARG A 82 8.50 -6.13 -3.05
N GLY A 83 8.89 -5.53 -1.93
CA GLY A 83 10.22 -4.97 -1.79
C GLY A 83 11.31 -6.05 -1.68
N PRO A 84 12.55 -5.65 -1.35
CA PRO A 84 13.68 -6.55 -1.27
C PRO A 84 13.50 -7.60 -0.16
N ALA A 85 13.99 -8.82 -0.40
CA ALA A 85 14.07 -9.84 0.63
C ALA A 85 15.11 -9.48 1.69
N GLY A 86 14.83 -9.77 2.97
CA GLY A 86 15.76 -9.58 4.07
C GLY A 86 15.91 -8.14 4.57
N GLY A 87 15.12 -7.18 4.05
CA GLY A 87 15.17 -5.77 4.48
C GLY A 87 14.60 -5.54 5.89
N ALA A 88 13.40 -6.06 6.17
CA ALA A 88 12.76 -6.04 7.48
C ALA A 88 11.72 -7.17 7.57
N THR A 89 11.48 -7.67 8.79
CA THR A 89 10.43 -8.65 9.04
C THR A 89 9.13 -7.91 9.36
N ALA A 90 8.07 -8.11 8.58
CA ALA A 90 6.77 -7.46 8.72
C ALA A 90 6.74 -5.93 8.59
N PRO A 91 7.40 -5.33 7.58
CA PRO A 91 7.33 -3.88 7.38
C PRO A 91 5.89 -3.43 7.14
N TYR A 92 5.48 -2.41 7.89
CA TYR A 92 4.19 -1.76 7.80
C TYR A 92 4.38 -0.38 7.15
N LEU A 93 3.94 -0.25 5.91
CA LEU A 93 4.09 0.99 5.15
C LEU A 93 2.94 1.94 5.45
N ASN A 94 3.25 3.20 5.73
CA ASN A 94 2.27 4.22 6.05
C ASN A 94 1.89 5.05 4.83
N ASP A 95 2.87 5.39 3.98
CA ASP A 95 2.64 6.27 2.86
C ASP A 95 3.61 6.04 1.69
N VAL A 96 3.24 6.53 0.52
CA VAL A 96 4.06 6.57 -0.70
C VAL A 96 3.85 7.90 -1.41
N THR A 97 4.94 8.49 -1.92
CA THR A 97 4.89 9.77 -2.62
C THR A 97 5.78 9.77 -3.85
N ALA A 98 5.37 10.51 -4.88
CA ALA A 98 6.17 10.74 -6.08
C ALA A 98 7.30 11.71 -5.78
N VAL A 99 8.46 11.48 -6.40
CA VAL A 99 9.59 12.40 -6.36
C VAL A 99 9.53 13.31 -7.60
N PRO A 100 9.22 14.61 -7.44
CA PRO A 100 9.00 15.51 -8.55
C PRO A 100 10.18 15.52 -9.54
N GLY A 101 9.87 15.39 -10.83
CA GLY A 101 10.86 15.47 -11.92
C GLY A 101 11.75 14.24 -12.12
N THR A 102 11.58 13.16 -11.35
CA THR A 102 12.45 11.96 -11.47
C THR A 102 11.75 10.73 -12.02
N GLY A 103 10.41 10.69 -12.01
CA GLY A 103 9.62 9.49 -12.30
C GLY A 103 9.69 8.42 -11.21
N GLY A 104 10.50 8.59 -10.16
CA GLY A 104 10.60 7.67 -9.03
C GLY A 104 9.66 8.04 -7.88
N PHE A 105 9.56 7.12 -6.93
CA PHE A 105 8.73 7.27 -5.73
C PHE A 105 9.53 6.88 -4.49
N TRP A 106 9.09 7.39 -3.34
CA TRP A 106 9.54 6.94 -2.02
C TRP A 106 8.35 6.48 -1.20
N SER A 107 8.55 5.38 -0.48
CA SER A 107 7.64 4.93 0.55
C SER A 107 8.29 5.03 1.93
N ALA A 108 7.46 5.24 2.94
CA ALA A 108 7.88 5.31 4.33
C ALA A 108 6.92 4.53 5.22
N GLY A 109 7.47 3.97 6.29
CA GLY A 109 6.77 3.07 7.19
C GLY A 109 7.61 2.71 8.40
N MET A 110 7.30 1.56 8.96
CA MET A 110 7.92 1.01 10.15
C MET A 110 8.31 -0.45 9.90
N THR A 111 9.32 -0.94 10.61
CA THR A 111 9.71 -2.36 10.57
C THR A 111 8.69 -3.29 11.25
N SER A 112 7.68 -2.74 11.92
CA SER A 112 6.63 -3.49 12.62
C SER A 112 5.32 -2.68 12.61
N PRO A 113 4.15 -3.34 12.59
CA PRO A 113 2.85 -2.66 12.75
C PRO A 113 2.61 -2.11 14.16
N VAL A 114 3.41 -2.51 15.16
CA VAL A 114 3.30 -2.04 16.54
C VAL A 114 4.18 -0.80 16.72
N PRO A 115 3.65 0.39 17.04
CA PRO A 115 4.44 1.61 17.18
C PRO A 115 5.12 1.69 18.56
N ALA A 116 5.85 0.64 18.94
CA ALA A 116 6.62 0.56 20.18
C ALA A 116 7.96 -0.13 19.94
N PRO A 117 9.00 0.17 20.74
CA PRO A 117 10.29 -0.50 20.63
C PRO A 117 10.17 -2.04 20.68
N PRO A 118 10.91 -2.80 19.85
CA PRO A 118 11.99 -2.36 18.96
C PRO A 118 11.54 -2.09 17.51
N THR A 119 10.67 -1.10 17.28
CA THR A 119 10.26 -0.68 15.94
C THR A 119 11.12 0.47 15.43
N GLU A 120 11.56 0.38 14.17
CA GLU A 120 12.39 1.36 13.50
C GLU A 120 11.66 1.94 12.27
N ALA A 121 12.08 3.13 11.83
CA ALA A 121 11.62 3.69 10.58
C ALA A 121 12.12 2.85 9.39
N TYR A 122 11.29 2.73 8.36
CA TYR A 122 11.59 1.96 7.17
C TYR A 122 11.25 2.78 5.92
N THR A 123 12.15 2.81 4.93
CA THR A 123 11.92 3.52 3.67
C THR A 123 12.38 2.68 2.47
N GLU A 124 11.65 2.80 1.36
CA GLU A 124 12.05 2.17 0.09
C GLU A 124 11.84 3.13 -1.08
N ARG A 125 12.79 3.10 -2.01
CA ARG A 125 12.68 3.74 -3.31
C ARG A 125 11.99 2.79 -4.27
N LEU A 126 11.06 3.33 -5.06
CA LEU A 126 10.35 2.60 -6.11
C LEU A 126 10.60 3.28 -7.45
N ASP A 127 10.66 2.47 -8.50
CA ASP A 127 10.80 2.94 -9.87
C ASP A 127 9.43 3.28 -10.49
N GLY A 128 9.47 4.10 -11.54
CA GLY A 128 8.29 4.52 -12.31
C GLY A 128 7.76 3.49 -13.29
#